data_AF-A0A9E3XYT4-F1
#
_entry.id   AF-A0A9E3XYT4-F1
#
_cell.length_a   1.000
_cell.length_b   1.000
_cell.length_c   1.000
_cell.angle_alpha   90.00
_cell.angle_beta   90.00
_cell.angle_gamma   90.00
#
_symmetry.space_group_name_H-M   'P 1'
#
loop_
_entity.id
_entity.type
_entity.pdbx_description
1 polymer ?
#
loop_
_entity_poly.entity_id
_entity_poly.type
_entity_poly.pdbx_seq_one_letter_code
_entity_poly.pdbx_strand_id
1 'polypeptide(L)'
;MISLDAATVLLQWAAGGLFFLWVSTRHREVGLGYGWLLRGVYLLLAVGAALAGFRFGVVPVREGAALATAGVAFGVLVVSIVRRKAGVAGQTEEQYRRSARVAAMTGIERDTVVKDGGREFPPVLDLVAPAVASVGLVAAAIDAGGNVLVSLLRTFAGAMFLGAVTDAMLLGHWYLTQPGLPRRHLNELVRWLGWVWPFEVVSLLLPTGMF
;
A
#
# COMPACT_ATOMS: atom_id res chain seq x y z
N MET A 1 10.56 26.25 -12.40
CA MET A 1 11.14 25.01 -11.84
C MET A 1 10.03 24.31 -11.09
N ILE A 2 9.80 23.01 -11.29
CA ILE A 2 8.81 22.27 -10.50
C ILE A 2 9.32 22.22 -9.06
N SER A 3 8.66 22.93 -8.16
CA SER A 3 8.96 22.88 -6.73
C SER A 3 8.48 21.55 -6.16
N LEU A 4 9.36 20.86 -5.42
CA LEU A 4 8.98 19.69 -4.64
C LEU A 4 7.97 20.12 -3.56
N ASP A 5 6.71 19.76 -3.75
CA ASP A 5 5.67 19.99 -2.76
C ASP A 5 5.56 18.78 -1.83
N ALA A 6 5.96 18.99 -0.57
CA ALA A 6 5.95 17.95 0.45
C ALA A 6 4.56 17.32 0.65
N ALA A 7 3.48 18.10 0.51
CA ALA A 7 2.12 17.58 0.67
C ALA A 7 1.79 16.56 -0.42
N THR A 8 2.08 16.88 -1.68
CA THR A 8 1.93 15.97 -2.81
C THR A 8 2.82 14.75 -2.66
N VAL A 9 4.07 14.92 -2.22
CA VAL A 9 5.02 13.82 -2.02
C VAL A 9 4.54 12.81 -0.97
N LEU A 10 3.95 13.28 0.12
CA LEU A 10 3.40 12.42 1.16
C LEU A 10 2.12 11.72 0.70
N LEU A 11 1.25 12.43 -0.04
CA LEU A 11 0.02 11.85 -0.57
C LEU A 11 0.30 10.77 -1.64
N GLN A 12 1.27 11.00 -2.54
CA GLN A 12 1.65 10.00 -3.56
C GLN A 12 2.19 8.73 -2.90
N TRP A 13 2.98 8.89 -1.84
CA TRP A 13 3.57 7.76 -1.12
C TRP A 13 2.49 6.96 -0.39
N ALA A 14 1.55 7.64 0.27
CA ALA A 14 0.40 6.99 0.88
C ALA A 14 -0.49 6.28 -0.14
N ALA A 15 -0.78 6.91 -1.29
CA ALA A 15 -1.62 6.32 -2.34
C ALA A 15 -1.00 5.06 -2.94
N GLY A 16 0.27 5.15 -3.36
CA GLY A 16 0.98 4.02 -3.94
C GLY A 16 1.19 2.89 -2.94
N GLY A 17 1.57 3.23 -1.71
CA GLY A 17 1.75 2.25 -0.64
C GLY A 17 0.49 1.48 -0.30
N LEU A 18 -0.66 2.16 -0.17
CA LEU A 18 -1.94 1.50 0.08
C LEU A 18 -2.41 0.66 -1.12
N PHE A 19 -2.09 1.06 -2.34
CA PHE A 19 -2.36 0.25 -3.54
C PHE A 19 -1.53 -1.04 -3.55
N PHE A 20 -0.23 -0.96 -3.27
CA PHE A 20 0.63 -2.14 -3.22
C PHE A 20 0.40 -3.01 -1.98
N LEU A 21 -0.14 -2.42 -0.91
CA LEU A 21 -0.65 -3.17 0.23
C LEU A 21 -1.83 -4.07 -0.19
N TRP A 22 -2.74 -3.56 -1.03
CA TRP A 22 -3.77 -4.41 -1.61
C TRP A 22 -3.15 -5.52 -2.47
N VAL A 23 -2.17 -5.22 -3.32
CA VAL A 23 -1.49 -6.21 -4.16
C VAL A 23 -0.90 -7.35 -3.32
N SER A 24 -0.23 -7.03 -2.22
CA SER A 24 0.40 -8.02 -1.34
C SER A 24 -0.61 -8.82 -0.50
N THR A 25 -1.75 -8.22 -0.13
CA THR A 25 -2.74 -8.85 0.77
C THR A 25 -3.92 -9.51 0.06
N ARG A 26 -4.17 -9.22 -1.22
CA ARG A 26 -5.35 -9.73 -1.97
C ARG A 26 -5.43 -11.25 -2.03
N HIS A 27 -4.29 -11.94 -1.97
CA HIS A 27 -4.22 -13.41 -1.98
C HIS A 27 -4.53 -14.04 -0.62
N ARG A 28 -4.71 -13.24 0.44
CA ARG A 28 -5.03 -13.69 1.80
C ARG A 28 -4.07 -14.75 2.33
N GLU A 29 -2.78 -14.52 2.15
CA GLU A 29 -1.70 -15.39 2.68
C GLU A 29 -0.77 -14.62 3.63
N VAL A 30 -0.65 -13.31 3.43
CA VAL A 30 0.12 -12.43 4.31
C VAL A 30 -0.69 -12.16 5.58
N GLY A 31 -0.05 -12.24 6.75
CA GLY A 31 -0.71 -12.07 8.04
C GLY A 31 -1.28 -10.66 8.26
N LEU A 32 -2.31 -10.56 9.10
CA LEU A 32 -2.98 -9.29 9.44
C LEU A 32 -2.03 -8.24 10.02
N GLY A 33 -1.00 -8.68 10.77
CA GLY A 33 -0.02 -7.78 11.39
C GLY A 33 0.75 -6.93 10.37
N TYR A 34 1.14 -7.52 9.24
CA TYR A 34 1.74 -6.78 8.13
C TYR A 34 0.77 -5.71 7.62
N GLY A 35 -0.49 -6.10 7.39
CA GLY A 35 -1.53 -5.18 6.98
C GLY A 35 -1.78 -4.03 7.96
N TRP A 36 -1.71 -4.27 9.26
CA TRP A 36 -1.87 -3.21 10.26
C TRP A 36 -0.70 -2.23 10.25
N LEU A 37 0.54 -2.75 10.12
CA LEU A 37 1.73 -1.92 10.04
C LEU A 37 1.66 -0.97 8.84
N LEU A 38 1.42 -1.49 7.63
CA LEU A 38 1.40 -0.64 6.44
C LEU A 38 0.22 0.34 6.44
N ARG A 39 -0.99 -0.08 6.84
CA ARG A 39 -2.12 0.86 6.99
C ARG A 39 -1.80 1.97 7.99
N GLY A 40 -1.14 1.65 9.11
CA GLY A 40 -0.72 2.63 10.10
C GLY A 40 0.30 3.62 9.55
N VAL A 41 1.33 3.14 8.84
CA VAL A 41 2.35 3.98 8.22
C VAL A 41 1.74 4.90 7.16
N TYR A 42 0.96 4.37 6.23
CA TYR A 42 0.37 5.18 5.15
C TYR A 42 -0.75 6.10 5.64
N LEU A 43 -1.46 5.73 6.72
CA LEU A 43 -2.35 6.64 7.44
C LEU A 43 -1.58 7.86 7.94
N LEU A 44 -0.45 7.65 8.62
CA LEU A 44 0.38 8.75 9.12
C LEU A 44 0.94 9.61 7.98
N LEU A 45 1.32 9.01 6.86
CA LEU A 45 1.75 9.75 5.67
C LEU A 45 0.61 10.59 5.07
N ALA A 46 -0.61 10.05 4.99
CA ALA A 46 -1.78 10.80 4.51
C ALA A 46 -2.14 11.98 5.44
N VAL A 47 -2.06 11.78 6.77
CA VAL A 47 -2.21 12.88 7.75
C VAL A 47 -1.09 13.91 7.57
N GLY A 48 0.15 13.45 7.42
CA GLY A 48 1.30 14.31 7.14
C GLY A 48 1.14 15.13 5.88
N ALA A 49 0.55 14.56 4.82
CA ALA A 49 0.25 15.27 3.58
C ALA A 49 -0.71 16.44 3.80
N ALA A 50 -1.81 16.22 4.53
CA ALA A 50 -2.77 17.29 4.87
C ALA A 50 -2.12 18.38 5.72
N LEU A 51 -1.36 18.01 6.75
CA LEU A 51 -0.65 18.96 7.62
C LEU A 51 0.39 19.79 6.85
N ALA A 52 1.15 19.15 5.95
CA ALA A 52 2.09 19.84 5.08
C ALA A 52 1.38 20.81 4.13
N GLY A 53 0.24 20.42 3.56
CA GLY A 53 -0.56 21.29 2.68
C GLY A 53 -1.03 22.55 3.40
N PHE A 54 -1.60 22.40 4.60
CA PHE A 54 -2.01 23.54 5.42
C PHE A 54 -0.84 24.44 5.85
N ARG A 55 0.38 23.90 5.95
CA ARG A 55 1.56 24.66 6.39
C ARG A 55 2.30 25.38 5.26
N PHE A 56 2.35 24.80 4.07
CA PHE A 56 3.25 25.23 2.99
C PHE A 56 2.54 25.71 1.71
N GLY A 57 1.22 25.56 1.61
CA GLY A 57 0.43 26.11 0.50
C GLY A 57 -0.81 25.26 0.25
N VAL A 58 -2.00 25.89 0.37
CA VAL A 58 -3.27 25.15 0.38
C VAL A 58 -3.80 24.92 -1.03
N VAL A 59 -4.05 23.66 -1.36
CA VAL A 59 -4.81 23.20 -2.53
C VAL A 59 -6.06 22.47 -2.00
N PRO A 60 -7.23 23.12 -1.95
CA PRO A 60 -8.39 22.61 -1.20
C PRO A 60 -8.78 21.16 -1.53
N VAL A 61 -8.68 20.79 -2.81
CA VAL A 61 -9.03 19.44 -3.28
C VAL A 61 -7.99 18.40 -2.84
N ARG A 62 -6.69 18.72 -2.88
CA ARG A 62 -5.61 17.83 -2.41
C ARG A 62 -5.74 17.58 -0.91
N GLU A 63 -6.09 18.59 -0.13
CA GLU A 63 -6.16 18.50 1.33
C GLU A 63 -7.40 17.73 1.76
N GLY A 64 -8.53 18.02 1.13
CA GLY A 64 -9.75 17.25 1.31
C GLY A 64 -9.54 15.77 0.96
N ALA A 65 -8.86 15.49 -0.15
CA ALA A 65 -8.51 14.13 -0.55
C ALA A 65 -7.54 13.47 0.44
N ALA A 66 -6.50 14.17 0.92
CA ALA A 66 -5.55 13.64 1.90
C ALA A 66 -6.23 13.28 3.23
N LEU A 67 -7.11 14.15 3.75
CA LEU A 67 -7.91 13.88 4.94
C LEU A 67 -8.88 12.73 4.73
N ALA A 68 -9.53 12.65 3.56
CA ALA A 68 -10.42 11.55 3.22
C ALA A 68 -9.65 10.22 3.11
N THR A 69 -8.47 10.20 2.47
CA THR A 69 -7.57 9.05 2.41
C THR A 69 -7.16 8.59 3.81
N ALA A 70 -6.81 9.52 4.70
CA ALA A 70 -6.51 9.20 6.10
C ALA A 70 -7.73 8.59 6.80
N GLY A 71 -8.92 9.20 6.67
CA GLY A 71 -10.15 8.68 7.25
C GLY A 71 -10.50 7.28 6.76
N VAL A 72 -10.36 7.02 5.45
CA VAL A 72 -10.58 5.70 4.85
C VAL A 72 -9.54 4.71 5.37
N ALA A 73 -8.25 5.03 5.32
CA ALA A 73 -7.19 4.13 5.80
C ALA A 73 -7.38 3.76 7.27
N PHE A 74 -7.78 4.72 8.11
CA PHE A 74 -8.14 4.48 9.50
C PHE A 74 -9.37 3.57 9.64
N GLY A 75 -10.45 3.85 8.90
CA GLY A 75 -11.66 3.02 8.91
C GLY A 75 -11.37 1.57 8.49
N VAL A 76 -10.57 1.39 7.44
CA VAL A 76 -10.16 0.06 6.95
C VAL A 76 -9.28 -0.65 7.97
N LEU A 77 -8.35 0.05 8.63
CA LEU A 77 -7.55 -0.48 9.74
C LEU A 77 -8.45 -0.95 10.90
N VAL A 78 -9.44 -0.15 11.31
CA VAL A 78 -10.40 -0.51 12.35
C VAL A 78 -11.19 -1.76 11.96
N VAL A 79 -11.71 -1.83 10.73
CA VAL A 79 -12.41 -3.04 10.24
C VAL A 79 -11.50 -4.27 10.29
N SER A 80 -10.22 -4.13 9.93
CA SER A 80 -9.24 -5.21 10.02
C SER A 80 -9.01 -5.67 11.46
N ILE A 81 -8.94 -4.74 12.42
CA ILE A 81 -8.77 -5.03 13.84
C ILE A 81 -10.02 -5.70 14.43
N VAL A 82 -11.22 -5.23 14.08
CA VAL A 82 -12.49 -5.83 14.56
C VAL A 82 -12.65 -7.25 14.03
N ARG A 83 -12.28 -7.50 12.76
CA ARG A 83 -12.37 -8.83 12.13
C ARG A 83 -11.16 -9.73 12.40
N ARG A 84 -10.24 -9.34 13.29
CA ARG A 84 -8.99 -10.08 13.55
C ARG A 84 -9.18 -11.53 13.98
N LYS A 85 -10.29 -11.83 14.65
CA LYS A 85 -10.62 -13.17 15.15
C LYS A 85 -10.87 -14.18 14.02
N ALA A 86 -11.41 -13.73 12.88
CA ALA A 86 -11.63 -14.59 11.71
C ALA A 86 -10.31 -15.07 11.08
N GLY A 87 -9.21 -14.32 11.28
CA GLY A 87 -7.92 -14.67 10.71
C GLY A 87 -7.86 -14.47 9.19
N VAL A 88 -7.02 -15.30 8.56
CA VAL A 88 -6.65 -15.24 7.15
C VAL A 88 -6.57 -16.68 6.64
N ALA A 89 -7.54 -17.10 5.82
CA ALA A 89 -7.70 -18.49 5.40
C ALA A 89 -6.44 -19.08 4.75
N GLY A 90 -5.83 -18.38 3.79
CA GLY A 90 -4.64 -18.86 3.09
C GLY A 90 -3.45 -19.07 4.03
N GLN A 91 -3.31 -18.22 5.05
CA GLN A 91 -2.28 -18.41 6.09
C GLN A 91 -2.54 -19.68 6.91
N THR A 92 -3.79 -19.93 7.31
CA THR A 92 -4.17 -21.10 8.10
C THR A 92 -4.01 -22.40 7.29
N GLU A 93 -4.36 -22.40 6.00
CA GLU A 93 -4.13 -23.55 5.12
C GLU A 93 -2.65 -23.89 4.95
N GLU A 94 -1.79 -22.88 4.74
CA GLU A 94 -0.35 -23.10 4.61
C GLU A 94 0.27 -23.64 5.91
N GLN A 95 -0.18 -23.14 7.06
CA GLN A 95 0.21 -23.65 8.37
C GLN A 95 -0.23 -25.11 8.53
N TYR A 96 -1.47 -25.45 8.16
CA TYR A 96 -1.98 -26.82 8.21
C TYR A 96 -1.16 -27.77 7.33
N ARG A 97 -0.88 -27.40 6.07
CA ARG A 97 -0.05 -28.21 5.14
C ARG A 97 1.37 -28.45 5.66
N ARG A 98 1.89 -27.59 6.54
CA ARG A 98 3.21 -27.77 7.17
C ARG A 98 3.15 -28.63 8.40
N SER A 99 2.20 -28.36 9.29
CA SER A 99 1.98 -29.18 10.46
C SER A 99 1.74 -30.64 10.07
N ALA A 100 0.97 -30.89 9.00
CA ALA A 100 0.78 -32.23 8.45
C ALA A 100 2.09 -32.87 7.95
N ARG A 101 2.95 -32.12 7.25
CA ARG A 101 4.27 -32.62 6.79
C ARG A 101 5.21 -32.91 7.96
N VAL A 102 5.23 -32.04 8.97
CA VAL A 102 6.05 -32.23 10.17
C VAL A 102 5.53 -33.41 10.99
N ALA A 103 4.22 -33.55 11.15
CA ALA A 103 3.61 -34.69 11.83
C ALA A 103 3.92 -36.00 11.09
N ALA A 104 3.87 -36.02 9.75
CA ALA A 104 4.29 -37.18 8.96
C ALA A 104 5.77 -37.54 9.13
N MET A 105 6.65 -36.54 9.34
CA MET A 105 8.09 -36.77 9.54
C MET A 105 8.46 -37.11 11.00
N THR A 106 7.70 -36.63 11.98
CA THR A 106 8.10 -36.67 13.41
C THR A 106 7.14 -37.47 14.30
N GLY A 107 5.94 -37.80 13.81
CA GLY A 107 4.86 -38.41 14.59
C GLY A 107 4.21 -37.46 15.61
N ILE A 108 4.67 -36.21 15.70
CA ILE A 108 4.16 -35.25 16.69
C ILE A 108 3.02 -34.45 16.06
N GLU A 109 1.79 -34.73 16.51
CA GLU A 109 0.64 -33.89 16.22
C GLU A 109 0.69 -32.62 17.06
N ARG A 110 0.47 -31.47 16.42
CA ARG A 110 0.29 -30.19 17.10
C ARG A 110 -1.17 -29.80 16.99
N ASP A 111 -1.79 -29.52 18.14
CA ASP A 111 -3.13 -28.94 18.19
C ASP A 111 -3.16 -27.66 17.33
N THR A 112 -3.97 -27.69 16.28
CA THR A 112 -4.22 -26.51 15.46
C THR A 112 -5.28 -25.66 16.16
N VAL A 113 -4.93 -24.42 16.48
CA VAL A 113 -5.90 -23.45 17.01
C VAL A 113 -6.92 -23.17 15.91
N VAL A 114 -8.13 -23.71 16.07
CA VAL A 114 -9.27 -23.43 15.20
C VAL A 114 -9.66 -21.97 15.43
N LYS A 115 -9.57 -21.14 14.39
CA LYS A 115 -9.99 -19.73 14.46
C LYS A 115 -11.50 -19.64 14.38
N ASP A 116 -12.09 -18.70 15.12
CA ASP A 116 -13.54 -18.46 15.15
C ASP A 116 -14.09 -18.21 13.74
N GLY A 117 -15.20 -18.88 13.39
CA GLY A 117 -15.85 -18.85 12.08
C GLY A 117 -16.57 -17.55 11.72
N GLY A 118 -15.86 -16.42 11.75
CA GLY A 118 -16.35 -15.10 11.38
C GLY A 118 -16.06 -14.69 9.93
N ARG A 119 -16.63 -13.56 9.50
CA ARG A 119 -16.31 -12.96 8.19
C ARG A 119 -14.90 -12.37 8.22
N GLU A 120 -14.03 -12.85 7.34
CA GLU A 120 -12.68 -12.31 7.15
C GLU A 120 -12.68 -10.84 6.74
N PHE A 121 -11.54 -10.19 6.93
CA PHE A 121 -11.28 -8.87 6.38
C PHE A 121 -11.23 -8.93 4.84
N PRO A 122 -12.02 -8.12 4.11
CA PRO A 122 -11.98 -8.09 2.65
C PRO A 122 -10.86 -7.15 2.17
N PRO A 123 -9.79 -7.66 1.50
CA PRO A 123 -8.66 -6.84 1.07
C PRO A 123 -9.04 -5.71 0.10
N VAL A 124 -10.11 -5.87 -0.67
CA VAL A 124 -10.59 -4.86 -1.65
C VAL A 124 -10.86 -3.50 -0.99
N LEU A 125 -11.15 -3.46 0.32
CA LEU A 125 -11.30 -2.20 1.04
C LEU A 125 -10.04 -1.32 1.00
N ASP A 126 -8.86 -1.93 0.87
CA ASP A 126 -7.59 -1.19 0.77
C ASP A 126 -7.48 -0.37 -0.53
N LEU A 127 -8.29 -0.67 -1.57
CA LEU A 127 -8.32 0.11 -2.81
C LEU A 127 -9.09 1.43 -2.69
N VAL A 128 -9.95 1.59 -1.68
CA VAL A 128 -10.76 2.79 -1.52
C VAL A 128 -9.88 4.01 -1.24
N ALA A 129 -8.86 3.85 -0.38
CA ALA A 129 -7.98 4.96 -0.01
C ALA A 129 -7.10 5.46 -1.17
N PRO A 130 -6.44 4.60 -1.98
CA PRO A 130 -5.77 4.99 -3.22
C PRO A 130 -6.70 5.65 -4.25
N ALA A 131 -7.94 5.16 -4.39
CA ALA A 131 -8.91 5.78 -5.31
C ALA A 131 -9.25 7.20 -4.90
N VAL A 132 -9.48 7.44 -3.60
CA VAL A 132 -9.69 8.78 -3.05
C VAL A 132 -8.43 9.65 -3.19
N ALA A 133 -7.26 9.10 -2.88
CA ALA A 133 -5.99 9.82 -2.98
C ALA A 133 -5.70 10.26 -4.43
N SER A 134 -6.09 9.45 -5.41
CA SER A 134 -5.92 9.76 -6.84
C SER A 134 -6.60 11.07 -7.24
N VAL A 135 -7.74 11.41 -6.64
CA VAL A 135 -8.41 12.71 -6.85
C VAL A 135 -7.53 13.86 -6.37
N GLY A 136 -6.90 13.71 -5.21
CA GLY A 136 -5.97 14.70 -4.66
C GLY A 136 -4.69 14.83 -5.48
N LEU A 137 -4.16 13.71 -5.99
CA LEU A 137 -2.99 13.70 -6.86
C LEU A 137 -3.26 14.39 -8.20
N VAL A 138 -4.45 14.20 -8.79
CA VAL A 138 -4.85 14.93 -10.00
C VAL A 138 -4.92 16.43 -9.72
N ALA A 139 -5.53 16.84 -8.61
CA ALA A 139 -5.59 18.25 -8.23
C ALA A 139 -4.21 18.86 -8.01
N ALA A 140 -3.32 18.16 -7.30
CA ALA A 140 -1.95 18.56 -7.09
C ALA A 140 -1.16 18.68 -8.40
N ALA A 141 -1.33 17.72 -9.31
CA ALA A 141 -0.64 17.73 -10.61
C ALA A 141 -1.07 18.90 -11.50
N ILE A 142 -2.35 19.29 -11.43
CA ILE A 142 -2.88 20.48 -12.13
C ILE A 142 -2.33 21.76 -11.50
N ASP A 143 -2.33 21.84 -10.16
CA ASP A 143 -1.85 23.01 -9.41
C ASP A 143 -0.33 23.25 -9.58
N ALA A 144 0.45 22.17 -9.74
CA ALA A 144 1.90 22.25 -9.96
C ALA A 144 2.31 23.11 -11.18
N GLY A 145 1.37 23.37 -12.10
CA GLY A 145 1.55 24.24 -13.26
C GLY A 145 2.42 23.62 -14.36
N GLY A 146 2.46 24.30 -15.51
CA GLY A 146 3.17 23.82 -16.70
C GLY A 146 2.39 22.75 -17.47
N ASN A 147 3.10 21.76 -18.03
CA ASN A 147 2.47 20.71 -18.82
C ASN A 147 1.76 19.68 -17.91
N VAL A 148 0.42 19.74 -17.90
CA VAL A 148 -0.45 18.87 -17.08
C VAL A 148 -0.20 17.39 -17.34
N LEU A 149 0.04 16.98 -18.59
CA LEU A 149 0.29 15.58 -18.93
C LEU A 149 1.60 15.07 -18.29
N VAL A 150 2.67 15.86 -18.35
CA VAL A 150 3.95 15.52 -17.73
C VAL A 150 3.83 15.50 -16.20
N SER A 151 3.10 16.46 -15.63
CA SER A 151 2.86 16.54 -14.18
C SER A 151 2.08 15.34 -13.66
N LEU A 152 0.99 14.96 -14.34
CA LEU A 152 0.20 13.77 -14.02
C LEU A 152 1.05 12.51 -14.14
N LEU A 153 1.79 12.36 -15.24
CA LEU A 153 2.63 11.19 -15.47
C LEU A 153 3.64 11.01 -14.33
N ARG A 154 4.36 12.07 -13.95
CA ARG A 154 5.33 12.02 -12.84
C ARG A 154 4.69 11.74 -11.50
N THR A 155 3.54 12.35 -11.23
CA THR A 155 2.84 12.17 -9.95
C THR A 155 2.39 10.73 -9.76
N PHE A 156 1.80 10.12 -10.80
CA PHE A 156 1.34 8.74 -10.74
C PHE A 156 2.47 7.71 -10.87
N ALA A 157 3.47 7.96 -11.72
CA ALA A 157 4.65 7.10 -11.80
C ALA A 157 5.42 7.10 -10.46
N GLY A 158 5.58 8.28 -9.85
CA GLY A 158 6.21 8.44 -8.54
C GLY A 158 5.43 7.76 -7.42
N ALA A 159 4.09 7.89 -7.40
CA ALA A 159 3.23 7.14 -6.48
C ALA A 159 3.45 5.63 -6.61
N MET A 160 3.37 5.10 -7.83
CA MET A 160 3.55 3.68 -8.10
C MET A 160 4.96 3.20 -7.74
N PHE A 161 5.98 4.01 -8.03
CA PHE A 161 7.38 3.67 -7.76
C PHE A 161 7.65 3.62 -6.25
N LEU A 162 7.30 4.68 -5.52
CA LEU A 162 7.47 4.77 -4.07
C LEU A 162 6.70 3.67 -3.35
N GLY A 163 5.46 3.41 -3.76
CA GLY A 163 4.64 2.32 -3.23
C GLY A 163 5.31 0.96 -3.46
N ALA A 164 5.63 0.61 -4.71
CA ALA A 164 6.21 -0.68 -5.04
C ALA A 164 7.53 -0.96 -4.29
N VAL A 165 8.43 0.03 -4.23
CA VAL A 165 9.71 -0.11 -3.53
C VAL A 165 9.49 -0.29 -2.02
N THR A 166 8.66 0.55 -1.41
CA THR A 166 8.43 0.51 0.05
C THR A 166 7.77 -0.80 0.47
N ASP A 167 6.72 -1.21 -0.23
CA ASP A 167 6.01 -2.46 0.03
C ASP A 167 6.92 -3.67 -0.19
N ALA A 168 7.74 -3.69 -1.25
CA ALA A 168 8.68 -4.79 -1.50
C ALA A 168 9.72 -4.92 -0.39
N MET A 169 10.28 -3.80 0.07
CA MET A 169 11.25 -3.78 1.17
C MET A 169 10.63 -4.23 2.48
N LEU A 170 9.45 -3.69 2.85
CA LEU A 170 8.74 -4.06 4.08
C LEU A 170 8.28 -5.51 4.05
N LEU A 171 7.76 -5.97 2.92
CA LEU A 171 7.37 -7.37 2.74
C LEU A 171 8.60 -8.28 2.88
N GLY A 172 9.73 -7.92 2.25
CA GLY A 172 10.98 -8.66 2.36
C GLY A 172 11.43 -8.88 3.81
N HIS A 173 11.33 -7.85 4.66
CA HIS A 173 11.62 -7.98 6.09
C HIS A 173 10.56 -8.80 6.83
N TRP A 174 9.29 -8.70 6.43
CA TRP A 174 8.20 -9.49 7.01
C TRP A 174 8.36 -11.00 6.77
N TYR A 175 9.07 -11.45 5.74
CA TYR A 175 9.40 -12.88 5.58
C TYR A 175 10.19 -13.44 6.77
N LEU A 176 10.93 -12.60 7.50
CA LEU A 176 11.66 -13.01 8.70
C LEU A 176 10.72 -13.26 9.89
N THR A 177 9.58 -12.57 9.95
CA THR A 177 8.60 -12.71 11.03
C THR A 177 7.51 -13.72 10.72
N GLN A 178 7.29 -14.02 9.44
CA GLN A 178 6.34 -15.03 8.98
C GLN A 178 7.05 -16.11 8.16
N PRO A 179 7.67 -17.13 8.82
CA PRO A 179 8.41 -18.17 8.15
C PRO A 179 7.57 -18.87 7.08
N GLY A 180 8.12 -18.93 5.87
CA GLY A 180 7.63 -19.66 4.71
C GLY A 180 6.40 -19.07 4.02
N LEU A 181 6.12 -17.79 4.17
CA LEU A 181 5.34 -17.11 3.14
C LEU A 181 5.91 -17.45 1.73
N PRO A 182 5.07 -17.71 0.70
CA PRO A 182 5.58 -18.08 -0.61
C PRO A 182 6.18 -16.88 -1.32
N ARG A 183 7.40 -17.02 -1.87
CA ARG A 183 8.17 -15.95 -2.55
C ARG A 183 7.43 -15.25 -3.69
N ARG A 184 6.33 -15.82 -4.20
CA ARG A 184 5.51 -15.27 -5.28
C ARG A 184 5.03 -13.84 -5.00
N HIS A 185 4.72 -13.50 -3.75
CA HIS A 185 4.24 -12.15 -3.40
C HIS A 185 5.34 -11.10 -3.56
N LEU A 186 6.56 -11.44 -3.13
CA LEU A 186 7.72 -10.56 -3.30
C LEU A 186 8.09 -10.44 -4.78
N ASN A 187 8.13 -11.56 -5.50
CA ASN A 187 8.41 -11.56 -6.94
C ASN A 187 7.37 -10.77 -7.72
N GLU A 188 6.11 -10.78 -7.29
CA GLU A 188 5.08 -9.95 -7.88
C GLU A 188 5.36 -8.47 -7.69
N LEU A 189 5.65 -8.00 -6.47
CA LEU A 189 6.00 -6.60 -6.22
C LEU A 189 7.25 -6.17 -7.00
N VAL A 190 8.27 -7.04 -7.06
CA VAL A 190 9.48 -6.79 -7.86
C VAL A 190 9.17 -6.71 -9.35
N ARG A 191 8.25 -7.53 -9.86
CA ARG A 191 7.80 -7.46 -11.26
C ARG A 191 7.04 -6.17 -11.54
N TRP A 192 6.17 -5.73 -10.62
CA TRP A 192 5.53 -4.42 -10.72
C TRP A 192 6.56 -3.30 -10.75
N LEU A 193 7.53 -3.32 -9.84
CA LEU A 193 8.64 -2.37 -9.83
C LEU A 193 9.43 -2.37 -11.13
N GLY A 194 9.73 -3.55 -11.69
CA GLY A 194 10.43 -3.70 -12.96
C GLY A 194 9.69 -3.05 -14.14
N TRP A 195 8.36 -3.04 -14.11
CA TRP A 195 7.54 -2.33 -15.09
C TRP A 195 7.41 -0.83 -14.79
N VAL A 196 7.28 -0.43 -13.53
CA VAL A 196 7.09 0.97 -13.14
C VAL A 196 8.38 1.79 -13.33
N TRP A 197 9.54 1.21 -13.03
CA TRP A 197 10.84 1.89 -13.15
C TRP A 197 11.10 2.56 -14.51
N PRO A 198 10.92 1.90 -15.68
CA PRO A 198 11.15 2.56 -16.96
C PRO A 198 10.16 3.72 -17.20
N PHE A 199 8.90 3.60 -16.76
CA PHE A 199 7.95 4.71 -16.85
C PHE A 199 8.38 5.91 -15.99
N GLU A 200 8.85 5.63 -14.78
CA GLU A 200 9.39 6.66 -13.88
C GLU A 200 10.57 7.39 -14.53
N VAL A 201 11.56 6.64 -15.02
CA VAL A 201 12.75 7.21 -15.69
C VAL A 201 12.35 8.04 -16.91
N VAL A 202 11.49 7.52 -17.78
CA VAL A 202 11.02 8.26 -18.96
C VAL A 202 10.29 9.54 -18.54
N SER A 203 9.43 9.48 -17.52
CA SER A 203 8.70 10.65 -17.04
C SER A 203 9.65 11.77 -16.56
N LEU A 204 10.76 11.40 -15.92
CA LEU A 204 11.78 12.35 -15.45
C LEU A 204 12.61 12.93 -16.61
N LEU A 205 12.80 12.17 -17.70
CA LEU A 205 13.48 12.64 -18.91
C LEU A 205 12.64 13.59 -19.76
N LEU A 206 11.31 13.55 -19.64
CA LEU A 206 10.45 14.46 -20.40
C LEU A 206 10.71 15.93 -20.02
N PRO A 207 10.90 16.81 -21.01
CA PRO A 207 11.08 18.23 -20.72
C PRO A 207 9.79 18.81 -20.14
N THR A 208 9.94 19.64 -19.11
CA THR A 208 8.84 20.45 -18.55
C THR A 208 8.60 21.72 -19.35
N GLY A 209 9.23 21.84 -20.52
CA GLY A 209 9.36 23.05 -21.32
C GLY A 209 8.01 23.59 -21.78
N MET A 210 7.91 24.92 -21.67
CA MET A 210 6.81 25.77 -22.15
C MET A 210 6.55 25.52 -23.64
N PHE A 211 5.38 24.99 -23.97
CA PHE A 211 4.70 25.24 -25.24
C PHE A 211 3.27 25.67 -24.90
#